data_AF-A0A1G3T9Z7-F1
#
_entry.id   AF-A0A1G3T9Z7-F1
#
_cell.length_a   1.000
_cell.length_b   1.000
_cell.length_c   1.000
_cell.angle_alpha   90.00
_cell.angle_beta   90.00
_cell.angle_gamma   90.00
#
_symmetry.space_group_name_H-M   'P 1'
#
loop_
_entity.id
_entity.type
_entity.pdbx_description
1 polymer ?
#
loop_
_entity_poly.entity_id
_entity_poly.type
_entity_poly.pdbx_seq_one_letter_code
_entity_poly.pdbx_strand_id
1 'polypeptide(L)'
;MTQQQISKLLDVPDRTLRDWKKNRHRLYNLLESLEYDEAKEKINAVDIDDIVVFNPKKYSHNLFWQTNEQSQQKVYSIISNYLSSMNESDIKTLCDEFGKNLVKSVLKDKYKKMYAKGYIATSGIDIPLSGKYEENGVYKKLLGAINDY
;
A
#
# COMPACT_ATOMS: atom_id res chain seq x y z
N MET A 1 -16.21 -18.45 3.69
CA MET A 1 -15.19 -18.50 2.60
C MET A 1 -14.65 -19.91 2.38
N THR A 2 -14.37 -20.30 1.13
CA THR A 2 -13.70 -21.56 0.77
C THR A 2 -12.17 -21.46 0.91
N GLN A 3 -11.46 -22.59 0.97
CA GLN A 3 -9.99 -22.59 1.04
C GLN A 3 -9.34 -21.85 -0.14
N GLN A 4 -9.87 -22.01 -1.37
CA GLN A 4 -9.40 -21.27 -2.55
C GLN A 4 -9.63 -19.77 -2.42
N GLN A 5 -10.77 -19.36 -1.88
CA GLN A 5 -11.08 -17.96 -1.60
C GLN A 5 -10.12 -17.38 -0.57
N ILE A 6 -9.83 -18.10 0.53
CA ILE A 6 -8.88 -17.67 1.56
C ILE A 6 -7.46 -17.55 0.97
N SER A 7 -7.03 -18.54 0.20
CA SER A 7 -5.72 -18.57 -0.47
C SER A 7 -5.53 -17.34 -1.36
N LYS A 8 -6.53 -17.04 -2.20
CA LYS A 8 -6.52 -15.89 -3.09
C LYS A 8 -6.63 -14.56 -2.35
N LEU A 9 -7.41 -14.52 -1.26
CA LEU A 9 -7.65 -13.30 -0.49
C LEU A 9 -6.42 -12.88 0.30
N LEU A 10 -5.75 -13.82 0.97
CA LEU A 10 -4.59 -13.56 1.83
C LEU A 10 -3.24 -13.71 1.13
N ASP A 11 -3.23 -14.17 -0.12
CA ASP A 11 -2.02 -14.54 -0.88
C ASP A 11 -1.16 -15.58 -0.14
N VAL A 12 -1.82 -16.61 0.41
CA VAL A 12 -1.19 -17.66 1.21
C VAL A 12 -1.33 -19.01 0.50
N PRO A 13 -0.24 -19.80 0.33
CA PRO A 13 -0.32 -21.10 -0.32
C PRO A 13 -1.28 -22.08 0.37
N ASP A 14 -1.97 -22.91 -0.42
CA ASP A 14 -2.89 -23.95 0.09
C ASP A 14 -2.26 -24.89 1.11
N ARG A 15 -0.96 -25.18 0.97
CA ARG A 15 -0.21 -26.00 1.94
C ARG A 15 -0.24 -25.39 3.35
N THR A 16 -0.13 -24.07 3.44
CA THR A 16 -0.12 -23.32 4.70
C THR A 16 -1.52 -23.29 5.30
N LEU A 17 -2.56 -23.18 4.47
CA LEU A 17 -3.95 -23.24 4.93
C LEU A 17 -4.31 -24.63 5.46
N ARG A 18 -3.84 -25.70 4.81
CA ARG A 18 -3.99 -27.08 5.32
C ARG A 18 -3.32 -27.28 6.67
N ASP A 19 -2.16 -26.66 6.88
CA ASP A 19 -1.48 -26.67 8.17
C ASP A 19 -2.31 -25.93 9.24
N TRP A 20 -2.82 -24.74 8.90
CA TRP A 20 -3.67 -23.96 9.82
C TRP A 20 -4.97 -24.67 10.17
N LYS A 21 -5.54 -25.45 9.26
CA LYS A 21 -6.73 -26.27 9.54
C LYS A 21 -6.48 -27.28 10.66
N LYS A 22 -5.24 -27.76 10.81
CA LYS A 22 -4.83 -28.71 11.86
C LYS A 22 -4.32 -28.00 13.12
N ASN A 23 -3.39 -27.07 12.95
CA ASN A 23 -2.61 -26.49 14.04
C ASN A 23 -3.18 -25.15 14.56
N ARG A 24 -4.04 -24.48 13.77
CA ARG A 24 -4.66 -23.19 14.09
C ARG A 24 -6.16 -23.23 13.80
N HIS A 25 -6.85 -24.29 14.24
CA HIS A 25 -8.25 -24.52 13.89
C HIS A 25 -9.12 -23.28 14.15
N ARG A 26 -8.88 -22.54 15.24
CA ARG A 26 -9.73 -21.40 15.63
C ARG A 26 -9.65 -20.29 14.59
N LEU A 27 -8.43 -19.95 14.17
CA LEU A 27 -8.20 -18.97 13.09
C LEU A 27 -8.83 -19.46 11.79
N TYR A 28 -8.59 -20.72 11.44
CA TYR A 28 -9.08 -21.28 10.18
C TYR A 28 -10.61 -21.31 10.12
N ASN A 29 -11.30 -21.70 11.20
CA ASN A 29 -12.76 -21.65 11.29
C ASN A 29 -13.30 -20.22 11.21
N LEU A 30 -12.59 -19.25 11.80
CA LEU A 30 -12.96 -17.84 11.74
C LEU A 30 -12.88 -17.35 10.29
N LEU A 31 -11.79 -17.69 9.57
CA LEU A 31 -11.66 -17.39 8.14
C LEU A 31 -12.75 -18.07 7.30
N GLU A 32 -13.11 -19.32 7.59
CA GLU A 32 -14.22 -20.00 6.88
C GLU A 32 -15.58 -19.34 7.15
N SER A 33 -15.79 -18.76 8.34
CA SER A 33 -17.04 -18.09 8.71
C SER A 33 -17.23 -16.71 8.08
N LEU A 34 -16.15 -16.09 7.56
CA LEU A 34 -16.24 -14.78 6.90
C LEU A 34 -16.94 -14.89 5.53
N GLU A 35 -17.75 -13.87 5.22
CA GLU A 35 -18.31 -13.69 3.88
C GLU A 35 -17.23 -13.19 2.92
N TYR A 36 -17.09 -13.85 1.77
CA TYR A 36 -15.99 -13.59 0.84
C TYR A 36 -16.05 -12.19 0.24
N ASP A 37 -17.23 -11.75 -0.20
CA ASP A 37 -17.38 -10.46 -0.87
C ASP A 37 -17.16 -9.31 0.12
N GLU A 38 -17.70 -9.41 1.34
CA GLU A 38 -17.44 -8.45 2.42
C GLU A 38 -15.95 -8.43 2.81
N ALA A 39 -15.33 -9.60 3.01
CA ALA A 39 -13.92 -9.68 3.36
C ALA A 39 -13.00 -9.17 2.23
N LYS A 40 -13.39 -9.36 0.97
CA LYS A 40 -12.67 -8.85 -0.20
C LYS A 40 -12.78 -7.33 -0.32
N GLU A 41 -13.90 -6.74 0.06
CA GLU A 41 -14.02 -5.28 0.15
C GLU A 41 -13.19 -4.73 1.32
N LYS A 42 -13.28 -5.37 2.50
CA LYS A 42 -12.60 -4.92 3.72
C LYS A 42 -11.10 -5.22 3.77
N ILE A 43 -10.59 -6.24 3.10
CA ILE A 43 -9.13 -6.48 3.06
C ILE A 43 -8.40 -5.36 2.31
N ASN A 44 -9.10 -4.70 1.39
CA ASN A 44 -8.61 -3.51 0.71
C ASN A 44 -8.84 -2.24 1.53
N ALA A 45 -9.70 -2.30 2.56
CA ALA A 45 -9.80 -1.28 3.60
C ALA A 45 -8.57 -1.39 4.49
N VAL A 46 -7.43 -0.98 3.93
CA VAL A 46 -6.26 -0.73 4.73
C VAL A 46 -6.53 0.55 5.50
N ASP A 47 -6.34 0.52 6.82
CA ASP A 47 -6.49 1.70 7.65
C ASP A 47 -5.35 2.68 7.33
N ILE A 48 -5.57 3.50 6.31
CA ILE A 48 -4.64 4.51 5.81
C ILE A 48 -4.56 5.72 6.74
N ASP A 49 -5.51 5.85 7.68
CA ASP A 49 -5.59 6.94 8.64
C ASP A 49 -4.82 6.67 9.95
N ASP A 50 -4.22 5.48 10.08
CA ASP A 50 -3.39 5.12 11.22
C ASP A 50 -2.21 6.08 11.40
N ILE A 51 -1.83 6.32 12.67
CA ILE A 51 -0.75 7.23 13.07
C ILE A 51 0.35 6.40 13.71
N VAL A 52 1.54 6.45 13.10
CA VAL A 52 2.71 5.70 13.55
C VAL A 52 3.85 6.63 13.95
N VAL A 53 4.77 6.10 14.77
CA VAL A 53 6.04 6.77 15.05
C VAL A 53 6.94 6.62 13.83
N PHE A 54 7.05 7.70 13.06
CA PHE A 54 7.94 7.80 11.91
C PHE A 54 9.36 8.13 12.37
N ASN A 55 10.35 7.46 11.77
CA ASN A 55 11.76 7.73 12.01
C ASN A 55 12.45 8.12 10.68
N PRO A 56 12.86 9.39 10.50
CA PRO A 56 13.47 9.84 9.24
C PRO A 56 14.77 9.14 8.89
N LYS A 57 15.50 8.60 9.89
CA LYS A 57 16.78 7.91 9.68
C LYS A 57 16.68 6.58 8.93
N LYS A 58 15.48 6.04 8.79
CA LYS A 58 15.25 4.78 8.04
C LYS A 58 15.19 4.99 6.53
N TYR A 59 15.11 6.24 6.08
CA TYR A 59 14.92 6.60 4.69
C TYR A 59 16.12 7.39 4.17
N SER A 60 16.29 7.40 2.84
CA SER A 60 17.43 8.06 2.19
C SER A 60 17.48 9.56 2.45
N HIS A 61 16.31 10.21 2.50
CA HIS A 61 16.17 11.65 2.73
C HIS A 61 14.93 11.91 3.57
N ASN A 62 15.00 12.88 4.50
CA ASN A 62 13.84 13.26 5.30
C ASN A 62 12.83 14.08 4.48
N LEU A 63 11.77 13.44 3.99
CA LEU A 63 10.66 14.13 3.31
C LEU A 63 9.71 14.88 4.26
N PHE A 64 9.89 14.72 5.57
CA PHE A 64 9.23 15.49 6.62
C PHE A 64 10.22 16.48 7.23
N TRP A 65 10.80 17.34 6.38
CA TRP A 65 11.90 18.26 6.71
C TRP A 65 11.66 19.18 7.92
N GLN A 66 10.41 19.39 8.31
CA GLN A 66 10.04 20.16 9.51
C GLN A 66 10.34 19.41 10.82
N THR A 67 10.48 18.07 10.78
CA THR A 67 10.77 17.23 11.94
C THR A 67 11.97 16.33 11.64
N ASN A 68 13.13 16.66 12.20
CA ASN A 68 14.36 15.87 12.05
C ASN A 68 14.47 14.72 13.06
N GLU A 69 13.57 14.67 14.02
CA GLU A 69 13.47 13.63 15.05
C GLU A 69 12.29 12.69 14.77
N GLN A 70 12.15 11.66 15.61
CA GLN A 70 10.98 10.79 15.54
C GLN A 70 9.70 11.62 15.75
N SER A 71 8.70 11.39 14.90
CA SER A 71 7.45 12.15 14.96
C SER A 71 6.26 11.25 14.66
N GLN A 72 5.09 11.66 15.12
CA GLN A 72 3.84 10.98 14.77
C GLN A 72 3.41 11.44 13.37
N GLN A 73 3.25 10.49 12.45
CA GLN A 73 2.84 10.77 11.08
C GLN A 73 1.78 9.78 10.66
N LYS A 74 0.84 10.25 9.84
CA LYS A 74 -0.14 9.36 9.19
C LYS A 74 0.57 8.42 8.23
N VAL A 75 0.21 7.14 8.27
CA VAL A 75 0.76 6.12 7.37
C VAL A 75 0.59 6.51 5.91
N TYR A 76 -0.60 6.99 5.53
CA TYR A 76 -0.84 7.52 4.18
C TYR A 76 0.16 8.61 3.78
N SER A 77 0.44 9.57 4.67
CA SER A 77 1.35 10.67 4.39
C SER A 77 2.78 10.19 4.18
N ILE A 78 3.25 9.24 4.99
CA ILE A 78 4.59 8.65 4.85
C ILE A 78 4.71 7.97 3.50
N ILE A 79 3.83 7.01 3.22
CA ILE A 79 3.87 6.23 1.98
C ILE A 79 3.71 7.15 0.76
N SER A 80 2.73 8.05 0.77
CA SER A 80 2.48 8.98 -0.33
C SER A 80 3.69 9.87 -0.62
N ASN A 81 4.34 10.43 0.41
CA ASN A 81 5.49 11.30 0.23
C ASN A 81 6.69 10.54 -0.35
N TYR A 82 7.05 9.40 0.23
CA TYR A 82 8.20 8.63 -0.22
C TYR A 82 8.01 8.01 -1.61
N LEU A 83 6.78 7.62 -1.99
CA LEU A 83 6.47 7.23 -3.37
C LEU A 83 6.69 8.37 -4.38
N SER A 84 6.63 9.66 -3.98
CA SER A 84 6.94 10.79 -4.87
C SER A 84 8.43 10.86 -5.21
N SER A 85 9.31 10.36 -4.34
CA SER A 85 10.77 10.42 -4.54
C SER A 85 11.27 9.42 -5.59
N MET A 86 10.47 8.39 -5.88
CA MET A 86 10.82 7.27 -6.77
C MET A 86 12.12 6.54 -6.38
N ASN A 87 12.59 6.72 -5.14
CA ASN A 87 13.77 6.04 -4.65
C ASN A 87 13.45 4.57 -4.33
N GLU A 88 14.11 3.63 -5.01
CA GLU A 88 13.86 2.20 -4.87
C GLU A 88 14.20 1.64 -3.48
N SER A 89 15.23 2.15 -2.80
CA SER A 89 15.54 1.72 -1.43
C SER A 89 14.45 2.14 -0.47
N ASP A 90 13.95 3.37 -0.60
CA ASP A 90 12.88 3.89 0.26
C ASP A 90 11.56 3.16 -0.01
N ILE A 91 11.27 2.78 -1.26
CA ILE A 91 10.11 1.95 -1.61
C ILE A 91 10.19 0.58 -0.94
N LYS A 92 11.38 -0.04 -0.93
CA LYS A 92 11.59 -1.31 -0.20
C LYS A 92 11.33 -1.12 1.29
N THR A 93 11.88 -0.08 1.90
CA THR A 93 11.62 0.26 3.32
C THR A 93 10.12 0.45 3.60
N LEU A 94 9.37 1.13 2.73
CA LEU A 94 7.92 1.24 2.88
C LEU A 94 7.24 -0.14 2.85
N CYS A 95 7.65 -1.02 1.94
CA CYS A 95 7.09 -2.36 1.84
C CYS A 95 7.45 -3.26 3.03
N ASP A 96 8.67 -3.13 3.58
CA ASP A 96 9.10 -3.78 4.82
C ASP A 96 8.23 -3.33 6.01
N GLU A 97 7.99 -2.02 6.15
CA GLU A 97 7.30 -1.45 7.31
C GLU A 97 5.78 -1.62 7.27
N PHE A 98 5.17 -1.37 6.11
CA PHE A 98 3.72 -1.24 5.97
C PHE A 98 3.09 -2.39 5.19
N GLY A 99 3.90 -3.23 4.55
CA GLY A 99 3.45 -4.30 3.69
C GLY A 99 3.12 -3.82 2.27
N LYS A 100 3.50 -4.66 1.30
CA LYS A 100 3.33 -4.44 -0.14
C LYS A 100 1.91 -4.02 -0.54
N ASN A 101 0.88 -4.65 0.03
CA ASN A 101 -0.52 -4.37 -0.35
C ASN A 101 -0.98 -2.97 0.06
N LEU A 102 -0.57 -2.50 1.23
CA LEU A 102 -0.87 -1.15 1.71
C LEU A 102 -0.17 -0.11 0.84
N VAL A 103 1.11 -0.31 0.57
CA VAL A 103 1.88 0.59 -0.31
C VAL A 103 1.26 0.67 -1.71
N LYS A 104 0.85 -0.46 -2.30
CA LYS A 104 0.10 -0.50 -3.56
C LYS A 104 -1.22 0.24 -3.50
N SER A 105 -1.97 0.08 -2.41
CA SER A 105 -3.28 0.73 -2.23
C SER A 105 -3.12 2.26 -2.21
N VAL A 106 -2.16 2.77 -1.44
CA VAL A 106 -1.85 4.20 -1.37
C VAL A 106 -1.36 4.74 -2.72
N LEU A 107 -0.51 3.98 -3.43
CA LEU A 107 -0.08 4.37 -4.78
C LEU A 107 -1.29 4.55 -5.72
N LYS A 108 -2.19 3.57 -5.74
CA LYS A 108 -3.39 3.61 -6.59
C LYS A 108 -4.31 4.77 -6.22
N ASP A 109 -4.57 4.95 -4.93
CA ASP A 109 -5.43 6.03 -4.44
C ASP A 109 -4.85 7.42 -4.75
N LYS A 110 -3.55 7.62 -4.54
CA LYS A 110 -2.84 8.86 -4.87
C LYS A 110 -3.00 9.22 -6.35
N TYR A 111 -2.77 8.27 -7.25
CA TYR A 111 -2.88 8.51 -8.70
C TYR A 111 -4.32 8.71 -9.16
N LYS A 112 -5.29 7.97 -8.58
CA LYS A 112 -6.72 8.20 -8.82
C LYS A 112 -7.11 9.63 -8.44
N LYS A 113 -6.74 10.08 -7.24
CA LYS A 113 -7.01 11.45 -6.75
C LYS A 113 -6.34 12.50 -7.64
N MET A 114 -5.12 12.25 -8.08
CA MET A 114 -4.38 13.15 -8.98
C MET A 114 -5.05 13.27 -10.36
N TYR A 115 -5.43 12.14 -10.98
CA TYR A 115 -6.12 12.15 -12.28
C TYR A 115 -7.55 12.66 -12.19
N ALA A 116 -8.24 12.48 -11.05
CA ALA A 116 -9.55 13.07 -10.81
C ALA A 116 -9.51 14.61 -10.76
N LYS A 117 -8.40 15.20 -10.29
CA LYS A 117 -8.17 16.65 -10.41
C LYS A 117 -7.96 17.10 -11.85
N GLY A 118 -7.45 16.22 -12.71
CA GLY A 118 -7.24 16.49 -14.13
C GLY A 118 -5.98 17.29 -14.46
N TYR A 119 -5.16 17.63 -13.46
CA TYR A 119 -3.90 18.35 -13.67
C TYR A 119 -2.93 18.14 -12.50
N ILE A 120 -1.65 18.39 -12.77
CA ILE A 120 -0.59 18.54 -11.76
C ILE A 120 -0.29 20.03 -11.65
N ALA A 121 -0.56 20.59 -10.46
CA ALA A 121 -0.16 21.95 -10.15
C ALA A 121 1.37 22.01 -10.01
N THR A 122 2.02 22.76 -10.88
CA THR A 122 3.43 23.16 -10.70
C THR A 122 3.48 24.66 -10.43
N SER A 123 4.56 25.16 -9.81
CA SER A 123 4.71 26.58 -9.49
C SER A 123 4.79 27.43 -10.76
N GLY A 124 3.62 27.77 -11.34
CA GLY A 124 3.46 28.65 -12.48
C GLY A 124 2.63 28.08 -13.63
N ILE A 125 2.54 26.76 -13.81
CA ILE A 125 1.79 26.13 -14.91
C ILE A 125 1.13 24.84 -14.43
N ASP A 126 -0.17 24.68 -14.70
CA ASP A 126 -0.85 23.41 -14.49
C ASP A 126 -0.60 22.48 -15.68
N ILE A 127 -0.06 21.29 -15.40
CA ILE A 127 0.17 20.26 -16.43
C ILE A 127 -1.10 19.42 -16.50
N PRO A 128 -1.88 19.47 -17.60
CA PRO A 128 -3.10 18.68 -17.71
C PRO A 128 -2.77 17.18 -17.73
N LEU A 129 -3.60 16.41 -17.03
CA LEU A 129 -3.56 14.96 -17.03
C LEU A 129 -4.70 14.44 -17.89
N SER A 130 -4.37 13.57 -18.83
CA SER A 130 -5.33 12.93 -19.71
C SER A 130 -5.10 11.42 -19.74
N GLY A 131 -6.13 10.68 -20.17
CA GLY A 131 -6.09 9.23 -20.25
C GLY A 131 -6.24 8.54 -18.89
N LYS A 132 -5.81 7.28 -18.83
CA LYS A 132 -5.92 6.42 -17.64
C LYS A 132 -4.67 6.55 -16.77
N TYR A 133 -4.82 6.65 -15.46
CA TYR A 133 -3.67 6.75 -14.56
C TYR A 133 -2.79 5.49 -14.59
N GLU A 134 -3.37 4.33 -14.91
CA GLU A 134 -2.66 3.07 -15.05
C GLU A 134 -1.64 3.08 -16.20
N GLU A 135 -1.82 3.96 -17.18
CA GLU A 135 -0.93 4.10 -18.34
C GLU A 135 0.28 4.99 -18.05
N ASN A 136 0.25 5.76 -16.96
CA ASN A 136 1.30 6.68 -16.56
C ASN A 136 2.64 5.95 -16.33
N GLY A 137 3.71 6.44 -16.96
CA GLY A 137 5.04 5.81 -16.88
C GLY A 137 5.61 5.77 -15.47
N VAL A 138 5.39 6.82 -14.66
CA VAL A 138 5.83 6.86 -13.26
C VAL A 138 5.05 5.87 -12.42
N TYR A 139 3.72 5.81 -12.59
CA TYR A 139 2.88 4.83 -11.93
C TYR A 139 3.36 3.40 -12.20
N LYS A 140 3.61 3.05 -13.47
CA LYS A 140 4.10 1.72 -13.86
C LYS A 140 5.46 1.40 -13.23
N LYS A 141 6.38 2.37 -13.20
CA LYS A 141 7.70 2.17 -12.60
C LYS A 141 7.60 1.92 -11.10
N LEU A 142 6.82 2.73 -10.37
CA LEU A 142 6.58 2.55 -8.94
C LEU A 142 5.90 1.21 -8.66
N LEU A 143 4.88 0.85 -9.43
CA LEU A 143 4.18 -0.42 -9.31
C LEU A 143 5.12 -1.61 -9.56
N GLY A 144 6.04 -1.49 -10.53
CA GLY A 144 7.10 -2.47 -10.79
C GLY A 144 8.01 -2.65 -9.57
N ALA A 145 8.57 -1.56 -9.05
CA ALA A 145 9.44 -1.60 -7.87
C ALA A 145 8.75 -2.23 -6.64
N ILE A 146 7.46 -1.96 -6.43
CA ILE A 146 6.68 -2.59 -5.35
C ILE A 146 6.39 -4.07 -5.65
N ASN A 147 6.25 -4.45 -6.92
CA ASN A 147 6.00 -5.84 -7.31
C ASN A 147 7.24 -6.72 -7.20
N ASP A 148 8.44 -6.16 -7.41
CA ASP A 148 9.72 -6.86 -7.36
C ASP A 148 10.22 -7.11 -5.93
N TYR A 149 9.62 -6.45 -4.93
CA TYR A 149 9.74 -6.77 -3.51
C TYR A 149 8.84 -7.95 -3.13
#